data_AF-A0A3D2GS06-F1
#
_entry.id   AF-A0A3D2GS06-F1
#
_cell.length_a   1.000
_cell.length_b   1.000
_cell.length_c   1.000
_cell.angle_alpha   90.00
_cell.angle_beta   90.00
_cell.angle_gamma   90.00
#
_symmetry.space_group_name_H-M   'P 1'
#
loop_
_entity.id
_entity.type
_entity.pdbx_description
1 polymer ?
#
loop_
_entity_poly.entity_id
_entity_poly.type
_entity_poly.pdbx_seq_one_letter_code
_entity_poly.pdbx_strand_id
1 'polypeptide(L)'
;RRDSHEMMADIFNFLDRASEARFLGALEERNRDSAERIKALMFTFEDLGNLDPAGAQALIRTVDKTKLALAMKGASETLRDLFFSNMSERAAKILREDMQAMGPVRVRDVDDAQQLLVNTAKELADKGEIVIADGKGDDQLLY
;
A
#
# COMPACT_ATOMS: atom_id res chain seq x y z
N ARG A 1 -16.94 -10.80 14.69
CA ARG A 1 -16.42 -12.13 14.30
C ARG A 1 -15.32 -11.84 13.30
N ARG A 2 -14.05 -12.18 13.58
CA ARG A 2 -12.93 -11.91 12.63
C ARG A 2 -13.23 -12.57 11.29
N ASP A 3 -13.00 -11.85 10.18
CA ASP A 3 -13.18 -12.41 8.84
C ASP A 3 -12.17 -13.55 8.65
N SER A 4 -12.60 -14.67 8.07
CA SER A 4 -11.71 -15.78 7.77
C SER A 4 -10.60 -15.39 6.79
N HIS A 5 -10.85 -14.44 5.89
CA HIS A 5 -9.85 -13.95 4.94
C HIS A 5 -8.79 -13.08 5.61
N GLU A 6 -9.17 -12.25 6.59
CA GLU A 6 -8.22 -11.45 7.40
C GLU A 6 -7.27 -12.35 8.18
N MET A 7 -7.81 -13.39 8.85
CA MET A 7 -6.96 -14.35 9.57
C MET A 7 -6.01 -15.10 8.65
N MET A 8 -6.45 -15.41 7.43
CA MET A 8 -5.57 -16.06 6.45
C MET A 8 -4.50 -15.09 5.97
N ALA A 9 -4.86 -13.86 5.61
CA ALA A 9 -3.89 -12.84 5.19
C ALA A 9 -2.81 -12.59 6.25
N ASP A 10 -3.20 -12.50 7.53
CA ASP A 10 -2.26 -12.42 8.65
C ASP A 10 -1.29 -13.61 8.64
N ILE A 11 -1.77 -14.84 8.46
CA ILE A 11 -0.92 -16.05 8.39
C ILE A 11 0.04 -15.96 7.20
N PHE A 12 -0.48 -15.60 6.02
CA PHE A 12 0.31 -15.51 4.80
C PHE A 12 1.42 -14.46 4.92
N ASN A 13 1.18 -13.34 5.60
CA ASN A 13 2.18 -12.29 5.85
C ASN A 13 3.37 -12.77 6.71
N PHE A 14 3.27 -13.89 7.44
CA PHE A 14 4.38 -14.47 8.22
C PHE A 14 5.09 -15.64 7.51
N LEU A 15 4.62 -16.06 6.34
CA LEU A 15 5.26 -17.13 5.58
C LEU A 15 6.51 -16.62 4.85
N ASP A 16 7.47 -17.52 4.62
CA ASP A 16 8.49 -17.26 3.62
C ASP A 16 7.88 -17.20 2.21
N ARG A 17 8.52 -16.46 1.31
CA ARG A 17 8.03 -16.24 -0.06
C ARG A 17 7.73 -17.53 -0.83
N ALA A 18 8.49 -18.61 -0.61
CA ALA A 18 8.29 -19.87 -1.32
C ALA A 18 7.03 -20.60 -0.79
N SER A 19 6.84 -20.62 0.52
CA SER A 19 5.65 -21.16 1.16
C SER A 19 4.39 -20.37 0.79
N GLU A 20 4.46 -19.04 0.85
CA GLU A 20 3.38 -18.14 0.47
C GLU A 20 2.90 -18.41 -0.96
N ALA A 21 3.81 -18.38 -1.94
CA ALA A 21 3.49 -18.61 -3.35
C ALA A 21 2.87 -20.00 -3.59
N ARG A 22 3.40 -21.04 -2.94
CA ARG A 22 2.86 -22.40 -3.05
C ARG A 22 1.44 -22.49 -2.52
N PHE A 23 1.16 -21.91 -1.35
CA PHE A 23 -0.16 -21.99 -0.73
C PHE A 23 -1.18 -21.07 -1.41
N LEU A 24 -0.78 -19.87 -1.85
CA LEU A 24 -1.64 -18.99 -2.65
C LEU A 24 -2.00 -19.62 -3.99
N GLY A 25 -1.04 -20.26 -4.67
CA GLY A 25 -1.30 -20.97 -5.94
C GLY A 25 -2.30 -22.11 -5.76
N ALA A 26 -2.11 -22.95 -4.73
CA ALA A 26 -3.06 -24.03 -4.42
C ALA A 26 -4.46 -23.50 -4.03
N LEU A 27 -4.51 -22.35 -3.36
CA LEU A 27 -5.78 -21.70 -3.01
C LEU A 27 -6.46 -21.10 -4.24
N GLU A 28 -5.70 -20.50 -5.16
CA GLU A 28 -6.19 -19.91 -6.40
C GLU A 28 -6.81 -20.96 -7.34
N GLU A 29 -6.20 -22.15 -7.42
CA GLU A 29 -6.75 -23.31 -8.16
C GLU A 29 -8.09 -23.79 -7.57
N ARG A 30 -8.23 -23.75 -6.25
CA ARG A 30 -9.41 -24.28 -5.55
C ARG A 30 -10.53 -23.25 -5.39
N ASN A 31 -10.17 -22.00 -5.15
CA ASN A 31 -11.08 -20.90 -4.88
C ASN A 31 -10.38 -19.56 -5.16
N ARG A 32 -10.46 -19.14 -6.43
CA ARG A 32 -9.88 -17.90 -6.94
C ARG A 32 -10.33 -16.66 -6.16
N ASP A 33 -11.63 -16.50 -5.92
CA ASP A 33 -12.18 -15.34 -5.21
C ASP A 33 -11.59 -15.19 -3.80
N SER A 34 -11.43 -16.30 -3.07
CA SER A 34 -10.81 -16.27 -1.74
C SER A 34 -9.32 -15.95 -1.82
N ALA A 35 -8.60 -16.49 -2.81
CA ALA A 35 -7.19 -16.18 -3.03
C ALA A 35 -6.98 -14.69 -3.37
N GLU A 36 -7.80 -14.13 -4.27
CA GLU A 36 -7.77 -12.71 -4.63
C GLU A 36 -8.08 -11.83 -3.41
N ARG A 37 -9.09 -12.18 -2.60
CA ARG A 37 -9.39 -11.46 -1.34
C ARG A 37 -8.24 -11.52 -0.34
N ILE A 38 -7.60 -12.68 -0.17
CA ILE A 38 -6.46 -12.83 0.75
C ILE A 38 -5.26 -12.05 0.24
N LYS A 39 -4.89 -12.17 -1.04
CA LYS A 39 -3.81 -11.37 -1.67
C LYS A 39 -4.08 -9.87 -1.52
N ALA A 40 -5.31 -9.43 -1.75
CA ALA A 40 -5.70 -8.05 -1.54
C ALA A 40 -5.51 -7.63 -0.08
N LEU A 41 -5.72 -8.50 0.90
CA LEU A 41 -5.48 -8.20 2.32
C LEU A 41 -3.99 -8.22 2.69
N MET A 42 -3.13 -8.81 1.86
CA MET A 42 -1.68 -8.87 2.07
C MET A 42 -0.93 -7.64 1.58
N PHE A 43 -1.45 -6.89 0.59
CA PHE A 43 -0.82 -5.61 0.20
C PHE A 43 -0.97 -4.59 1.32
N THR A 44 0.15 -4.33 1.99
CA THR A 44 0.29 -3.50 3.18
C THR A 44 0.65 -2.06 2.81
N PHE A 45 0.70 -1.20 3.83
CA PHE A 45 1.16 0.17 3.66
C PHE A 45 2.64 0.29 3.27
N GLU A 46 3.50 -0.62 3.76
CA GLU A 46 4.92 -0.59 3.40
C GLU A 46 5.16 -1.04 1.96
N ASP A 47 4.26 -1.86 1.39
CA ASP A 47 4.34 -2.27 -0.02
C ASP A 47 4.14 -1.11 -1.01
N LEU A 48 3.59 0.02 -0.55
CA LEU A 48 3.57 1.28 -1.32
C LEU A 48 4.99 1.77 -1.66
N GLY A 49 6.01 1.30 -0.93
CA GLY A 49 7.41 1.57 -1.22
C GLY A 49 7.90 0.98 -2.55
N ASN A 50 7.16 0.01 -3.10
CA ASN A 50 7.47 -0.63 -4.38
C ASN A 50 6.80 0.06 -5.58
N LEU A 51 6.04 1.14 -5.35
CA LEU A 51 5.43 1.90 -6.43
C LEU A 51 6.50 2.59 -7.27
N ASP A 52 6.28 2.60 -8.57
CA ASP A 52 7.08 3.43 -9.48
C ASP A 52 6.77 4.93 -9.26
N PRO A 53 7.61 5.84 -9.77
CA PRO A 53 7.39 7.28 -9.59
C PRO A 53 6.02 7.75 -10.12
N ALA A 54 5.55 7.20 -11.23
CA ALA A 54 4.25 7.55 -11.79
C ALA A 54 3.11 7.14 -10.87
N GLY A 55 3.16 5.93 -10.31
CA GLY A 55 2.15 5.41 -9.40
C GLY A 55 2.15 6.16 -8.06
N ALA A 56 3.32 6.46 -7.50
CA ALA A 56 3.43 7.31 -6.31
C ALA A 56 2.78 8.68 -6.55
N GLN A 57 3.04 9.32 -7.70
CA GLN A 57 2.43 10.60 -8.07
C GLN A 57 0.92 10.52 -8.29
N ALA A 58 0.41 9.43 -8.86
CA ALA A 58 -1.03 9.21 -9.03
C ALA A 58 -1.72 9.10 -7.66
N LEU A 59 -1.14 8.34 -6.73
CA LEU A 59 -1.65 8.20 -5.37
C LEU A 59 -1.62 9.53 -4.61
N ILE A 60 -0.51 10.26 -4.67
CA ILE A 60 -0.35 11.59 -4.04
C ILE A 60 -1.41 12.59 -4.53
N ARG A 61 -1.80 12.52 -5.80
CA ARG A 61 -2.81 13.41 -6.40
C ARG A 61 -4.24 13.02 -6.01
N THR A 62 -4.49 11.74 -5.79
CA THR A 62 -5.82 11.20 -5.50
C THR A 62 -6.20 11.32 -4.02
N VAL A 63 -5.23 11.16 -3.13
CA VAL A 63 -5.47 11.14 -1.68
C VAL A 63 -5.59 12.55 -1.09
N ASP A 64 -6.52 12.71 -0.15
CA ASP A 64 -6.68 13.93 0.65
C ASP A 64 -5.39 14.28 1.40
N LYS A 65 -5.00 15.56 1.40
CA LYS A 65 -3.72 16.01 1.95
C LYS A 65 -3.62 15.83 3.46
N THR A 66 -4.73 15.99 4.19
CA THR A 66 -4.75 15.75 5.64
C THR A 66 -4.59 14.26 5.94
N LYS A 67 -5.23 13.38 5.17
CA LYS A 67 -5.04 11.92 5.30
C LYS A 67 -3.63 11.47 4.95
N LEU A 68 -3.04 12.03 3.88
CA LEU A 68 -1.66 11.76 3.51
C LEU A 68 -0.69 12.20 4.62
N ALA A 69 -0.83 13.42 5.15
CA ALA A 69 0.00 13.91 6.25
C ALA A 69 -0.09 13.00 7.49
N LEU A 70 -1.31 12.59 7.85
CA LEU A 70 -1.54 11.70 8.99
C LEU A 70 -0.87 10.32 8.80
N ALA A 71 -1.03 9.71 7.63
CA ALA A 71 -0.41 8.42 7.30
C ALA A 71 1.13 8.49 7.34
N MET A 72 1.70 9.57 6.81
CA MET A 72 3.16 9.79 6.78
C MET A 72 3.79 9.93 8.17
N LYS A 73 3.03 10.26 9.22
CA LYS A 73 3.56 10.32 10.60
C LYS A 73 4.02 8.97 11.12
N GLY A 74 3.34 7.89 10.69
CA GLY A 74 3.68 6.51 11.05
C GLY A 74 4.52 5.78 9.99
N ALA A 75 4.81 6.41 8.86
CA ALA A 75 5.55 5.77 7.77
C ALA A 75 7.03 5.57 8.09
N SER A 76 7.63 4.52 7.52
CA SER A 76 9.08 4.33 7.49
C SER A 76 9.79 5.48 6.76
N GLU A 77 11.09 5.68 7.04
CA GLU A 77 11.88 6.74 6.40
C GLU A 77 11.93 6.56 4.88
N THR A 78 12.17 5.32 4.42
CA THR A 78 12.19 4.96 3.00
C THR A 78 10.88 5.31 2.30
N LEU A 79 9.74 5.02 2.93
CA LEU A 79 8.44 5.34 2.34
C LEU A 79 8.19 6.84 2.29
N ARG A 80 8.57 7.59 3.35
CA ARG A 80 8.49 9.05 3.32
C ARG A 80 9.33 9.64 2.19
N ASP A 81 10.54 9.15 2.01
CA ASP A 81 11.46 9.64 0.97
C ASP A 81 10.90 9.40 -0.43
N LEU A 82 10.30 8.22 -0.69
CA LEU A 82 9.59 7.95 -1.94
C LEU A 82 8.48 8.97 -2.19
N PHE A 83 7.62 9.24 -1.20
CA PHE A 83 6.52 10.17 -1.37
C PHE A 83 7.00 11.62 -1.53
N PHE A 84 7.97 12.06 -0.72
CA PHE A 84 8.49 13.43 -0.80
C PHE A 84 9.28 13.70 -2.08
N SER A 85 10.07 12.72 -2.56
CA SER A 85 10.81 12.85 -3.83
C SER A 85 9.89 12.92 -5.05
N ASN A 86 8.67 12.39 -4.93
CA ASN A 86 7.63 12.46 -5.96
C ASN A 86 6.70 13.68 -5.82
N MET A 87 7.04 14.64 -4.96
CA MET A 87 6.34 15.91 -4.81
C MET A 87 7.17 17.08 -5.32
N SER A 88 6.51 18.14 -5.78
CA SER A 88 7.18 19.44 -5.91
C SER A 88 7.68 19.92 -4.54
N GLU A 89 8.76 20.70 -4.51
CA GLU A 89 9.31 21.27 -3.27
C GLU A 89 8.24 21.98 -2.43
N ARG A 90 7.34 22.73 -3.09
CA ARG A 90 6.23 23.42 -2.44
C ARG A 90 5.26 22.45 -1.79
N ALA A 91 4.85 21.39 -2.49
CA ALA A 91 3.92 20.40 -1.96
C ALA A 91 4.55 19.61 -0.80
N ALA A 92 5.82 19.22 -0.93
CA ALA A 92 6.58 18.57 0.14
C ALA A 92 6.69 19.47 1.38
N LYS A 93 6.95 20.77 1.20
CA LYS A 93 6.99 21.74 2.30
C LYS A 93 5.65 21.82 3.03
N ILE A 94 4.55 22.00 2.30
CA ILE A 94 3.20 22.07 2.87
C ILE A 94 2.88 20.80 3.67
N LEU A 95 3.16 19.62 3.10
CA LEU A 95 2.90 18.36 3.78
C LEU A 95 3.68 18.23 5.09
N ARG A 96 4.95 18.66 5.12
CA ARG A 96 5.77 18.67 6.35
C ARG A 96 5.19 19.64 7.39
N GLU A 97 4.73 20.81 6.97
CA GLU A 97 4.08 21.80 7.85
C GLU A 97 2.78 21.23 8.43
N ASP A 98 1.95 20.56 7.62
CA ASP A 98 0.72 19.90 8.07
C ASP A 98 1.02 18.79 9.09
N MET A 99 2.02 17.94 8.82
CA MET A 99 2.46 16.88 9.74
C MET A 99 2.93 17.42 11.10
N GLN A 100 3.58 18.58 11.10
CA GLN A 100 4.03 19.27 12.32
C GLN A 100 2.84 19.89 13.05
N ALA A 101 1.96 20.58 12.33
CA ALA A 101 0.78 21.26 12.88
C ALA A 101 -0.19 20.30 13.58
N MET A 102 -0.27 19.04 13.12
CA MET A 102 -1.08 18.00 13.76
C MET A 102 -0.65 17.66 15.20
N GLY A 103 0.60 17.92 15.59
CA GLY A 103 1.10 17.53 16.91
C GLY A 103 1.01 16.01 17.16
N PRO A 104 0.97 15.54 18.42
CA PRO A 104 0.78 14.12 18.73
C PRO A 104 -0.57 13.59 18.20
N VAL A 105 -0.55 12.48 17.47
CA VAL A 105 -1.73 11.82 16.90
C VAL A 105 -1.91 10.43 17.50
N ARG A 106 -3.13 9.89 17.46
CA ARG A 106 -3.39 8.52 17.94
C ARG A 106 -2.91 7.52 16.89
N VAL A 107 -2.30 6.43 17.34
CA VAL A 107 -1.85 5.33 16.45
C VAL A 107 -2.99 4.83 15.57
N ARG A 108 -4.19 4.62 16.15
CA ARG A 108 -5.37 4.20 15.39
C ARG A 108 -5.72 5.15 14.24
N ASP A 109 -5.62 6.46 14.43
CA ASP A 109 -5.97 7.42 13.38
C ASP A 109 -4.94 7.36 12.23
N VAL A 110 -3.69 7.04 12.56
CA VAL A 110 -2.61 6.79 11.59
C VAL A 110 -2.87 5.49 10.84
N ASP A 111 -3.19 4.40 11.53
CA ASP A 111 -3.50 3.11 10.91
C ASP A 111 -4.69 3.23 9.94
N ASP A 112 -5.76 3.93 10.36
CA ASP A 112 -6.94 4.18 9.53
C ASP A 112 -6.58 5.00 8.26
N ALA A 113 -5.66 5.97 8.39
CA ALA A 113 -5.17 6.74 7.25
C ALA A 113 -4.28 5.90 6.32
N GLN A 114 -3.38 5.09 6.87
CA GLN A 114 -2.54 4.18 6.10
C GLN A 114 -3.38 3.16 5.31
N GLN A 115 -4.41 2.59 5.93
CA GLN A 115 -5.33 1.68 5.27
C GLN A 115 -6.09 2.37 4.13
N LEU A 116 -6.47 3.64 4.30
CA LEU A 116 -7.09 4.43 3.24
C LEU A 116 -6.14 4.59 2.04
N LEU A 117 -4.85 4.86 2.26
CA LEU A 117 -3.86 4.96 1.19
C LEU A 117 -3.71 3.64 0.43
N VAL A 118 -3.61 2.54 1.17
CA VAL A 118 -3.55 1.18 0.61
C VAL A 118 -4.76 0.88 -0.27
N ASN A 119 -5.97 1.18 0.22
CA ASN A 119 -7.20 0.96 -0.54
C ASN A 119 -7.27 1.84 -1.79
N THR A 120 -6.85 3.11 -1.67
CA THR A 120 -6.80 4.03 -2.82
C THR A 120 -5.81 3.54 -3.88
N ALA A 121 -4.65 3.00 -3.47
CA ALA A 121 -3.68 2.43 -4.39
C ALA A 121 -4.25 1.22 -5.15
N LYS A 122 -4.98 0.33 -4.46
CA LYS A 122 -5.69 -0.79 -5.08
C LYS A 122 -6.74 -0.33 -6.09
N GLU A 123 -7.56 0.64 -5.72
CA GLU A 123 -8.57 1.19 -6.64
C GLU A 123 -7.95 1.83 -7.89
N LEU A 124 -6.78 2.45 -7.76
CA LEU A 124 -6.04 2.99 -8.89
C LEU A 124 -5.40 1.87 -9.74
N ALA A 125 -4.96 0.78 -9.11
CA ALA A 125 -4.45 -0.39 -9.82
C ALA A 125 -5.54 -1.11 -10.60
N ASP A 126 -6.74 -1.25 -10.03
CA ASP A 126 -7.91 -1.81 -10.71
C ASP A 126 -8.33 -0.97 -11.94
N LYS A 127 -8.02 0.33 -11.93
CA LYS A 127 -8.22 1.24 -13.08
C LYS A 127 -7.05 1.24 -14.07
N GLY A 128 -5.95 0.55 -13.76
CA GLY A 128 -4.72 0.56 -14.55
C GLY A 128 -3.91 1.87 -14.45
N GLU A 129 -4.19 2.73 -13.47
CA GLU A 129 -3.48 3.99 -13.26
C GLU A 129 -2.19 3.81 -12.42
N ILE A 130 -2.13 2.74 -11.64
CA ILE A 130 -0.96 2.33 -10.86
C ILE A 130 -0.65 0.87 -11.17
N VAL A 131 0.63 0.53 -11.29
CA VAL A 131 1.07 -0.87 -11.29
C VAL A 131 1.50 -1.21 -9.87
N ILE A 132 0.76 -2.10 -9.22
CA ILE A 132 1.20 -2.71 -7.97
C ILE A 132 1.97 -3.96 -8.36
N ALA A 133 3.24 -4.02 -7.94
CA ALA A 133 4.02 -5.24 -8.06
C ALA A 133 3.43 -6.29 -7.11
N ASP A 134 2.44 -7.03 -7.58
CA ASP A 134 2.16 -8.35 -7.04
C ASP A 134 3.49 -9.11 -7.13
N GLY A 135 3.87 -9.90 -6.13
CA GLY A 135 5.16 -10.63 -6.07
C GLY A 135 5.53 -11.54 -7.27
N LYS A 136 4.74 -11.51 -8.35
CA LYS A 136 5.10 -11.80 -9.72
C LYS A 136 6.19 -10.83 -10.21
N GLY A 137 7.44 -11.21 -9.96
CA GLY A 137 8.49 -10.86 -10.89
C GLY A 137 8.22 -11.58 -12.21
N ASP A 138 7.43 -10.97 -13.08
CA ASP A 138 7.37 -11.22 -14.52
C ASP A 138 6.38 -10.23 -15.16
N ASP A 139 6.78 -8.96 -15.23
CA ASP A 139 6.40 -8.11 -16.37
C ASP A 139 7.69 -7.57 -16.97
N GLN A 140 8.40 -8.49 -17.60
CA GLN A 140 9.43 -8.17 -18.56
C GLN A 140 8.75 -7.56 -19.78
N LEU A 141 8.52 -6.25 -19.76
CA LEU A 141 8.27 -5.50 -20.98
C LEU A 141 9.60 -5.42 -21.74
N LEU A 142 9.84 -6.41 -22.60
CA LEU A 142 10.83 -6.33 -23.66
C LEU A 142 10.30 -5.41 -24.75
N TYR A 143 11.12 -4.44 -25.16
CA TYR A 143 10.99 -3.76 -26.45
C TYR A 143 12.01 -4.35 -27.43
#